data_AF-A0A382BG78-F1
#
_entry.id   AF-A0A382BG78-F1
#
_cell.length_a   1.000
_cell.length_b   1.000
_cell.length_c   1.000
_cell.angle_alpha   90.00
_cell.angle_beta   90.00
_cell.angle_gamma   90.00
#
_symmetry.space_group_name_H-M   'P 1'
#
loop_
_entity.id
_entity.type
_entity.pdbx_description
1 polymer ?
#
loop_
_entity_poly.entity_id
_entity_poly.type
_entity_poly.pdbx_seq_one_letter_code
_entity_poly.pdbx_strand_id
1 'polypeptide(L)'
;VSVSKNITAAAHKLSAACNTLNFGEPVTHVYNPLEYAWAAHEQYISRAASGKKKVVFLGMNPGPFGMAQTGVPFGEIAAVR
;
A
#
# COMPACT_ATOMS: atom_id res chain seq x y z
N VAL A 1 20.66 6.45 3.54
CA VAL A 1 19.31 6.75 2.96
C VAL A 1 18.26 6.47 4.04
N SER A 2 17.27 7.36 4.21
CA SER A 2 16.21 7.18 5.22
C SER A 2 15.35 5.94 4.94
N VAL A 3 14.92 5.22 5.98
CA VAL A 3 14.06 4.03 5.87
C VAL A 3 12.79 4.34 5.08
N SER A 4 12.15 5.49 5.37
CA SER A 4 10.98 5.97 4.65
C SER A 4 11.21 6.08 3.13
N LYS A 5 12.35 6.64 2.69
CA LYS A 5 12.68 6.74 1.25
C LYS A 5 12.81 5.37 0.58
N ASN A 6 13.42 4.40 1.27
CA ASN A 6 13.57 3.04 0.74
C ASN A 6 12.22 2.34 0.64
N ILE A 7 11.33 2.51 1.63
CA ILE A 7 9.98 1.94 1.60
C ILE A 7 9.13 2.58 0.52
N THR A 8 9.17 3.91 0.37
CA THR A 8 8.51 4.63 -0.73
C THR A 8 8.97 4.12 -2.10
N ALA A 9 10.28 3.99 -2.32
CA ALA A 9 10.82 3.46 -3.57
C ALA A 9 10.38 2.00 -3.81
N ALA A 10 10.37 1.16 -2.77
CA ALA A 10 9.90 -0.22 -2.87
C ALA A 10 8.41 -0.30 -3.22
N ALA A 11 7.58 0.55 -2.62
CA ALA A 11 6.14 0.61 -2.89
C ALA A 11 5.84 1.06 -4.33
N HIS A 12 6.54 2.09 -4.83
CA HIS A 12 6.43 2.48 -6.24
C HIS A 12 6.89 1.39 -7.20
N LYS A 13 8.02 0.73 -6.91
CA LYS A 13 8.52 -0.37 -7.73
C LYS A 13 7.52 -1.52 -7.80
N LEU A 14 6.92 -1.88 -6.66
CA LEU A 14 5.88 -2.91 -6.60
C LEU A 14 4.64 -2.49 -7.40
N SER A 15 4.13 -1.28 -7.17
CA SER A 15 2.95 -0.74 -7.88
C SER A 15 3.14 -0.79 -9.39
N ALA A 16 4.29 -0.29 -9.89
CA ALA A 16 4.62 -0.32 -11.30
C ALA A 16 4.71 -1.76 -11.84
N ALA A 17 5.35 -2.68 -11.12
CA ALA A 17 5.44 -4.07 -11.55
C ALA A 17 4.05 -4.74 -11.61
N CYS A 18 3.21 -4.54 -10.60
CA CYS A 18 1.84 -5.06 -10.59
C CYS A 18 1.01 -4.53 -11.77
N ASN A 19 1.16 -3.26 -12.13
CA ASN A 19 0.46 -2.64 -13.27
C ASN A 19 0.88 -3.20 -14.65
N THR A 20 1.96 -3.99 -14.73
CA THR A 20 2.36 -4.68 -15.97
C THR A 20 1.79 -6.09 -16.12
N LEU A 21 1.14 -6.61 -15.08
CA LEU A 21 0.59 -7.97 -15.09
C LEU A 21 -0.74 -8.02 -15.83
N ASN A 22 -0.94 -9.07 -16.61
CA ASN A 22 -2.22 -9.40 -17.22
C ASN A 22 -2.86 -10.56 -16.45
N PHE A 23 -4.15 -10.45 -16.20
CA PHE A 23 -4.93 -11.46 -15.47
C PHE A 23 -5.95 -12.07 -16.43
N GLY A 24 -6.05 -13.40 -16.42
CA GLY A 24 -7.08 -14.14 -17.15
C GLY A 24 -8.31 -14.38 -16.27
N GLU A 25 -9.31 -15.04 -16.86
CA GLU A 25 -10.50 -15.50 -16.15
C GLU A 25 -10.14 -16.33 -14.89
N PRO A 26 -10.87 -16.20 -13.77
CA PRO A 26 -12.13 -15.45 -13.60
C PRO A 26 -11.95 -14.00 -13.10
N VAL A 27 -10.76 -13.40 -13.25
CA VAL A 27 -10.49 -12.04 -12.76
C VAL A 27 -11.14 -11.01 -13.69
N THR A 28 -12.17 -10.32 -13.19
CA THR A 28 -12.89 -9.28 -13.97
C THR A 28 -12.39 -7.86 -13.69
N HIS A 29 -11.84 -7.61 -12.50
CA HIS A 29 -11.40 -6.27 -12.07
C HIS A 29 -10.13 -6.39 -11.21
N VAL A 30 -9.22 -5.43 -11.39
CA VAL A 30 -7.98 -5.32 -10.61
C VAL A 30 -7.84 -3.89 -10.14
N TYR A 31 -7.74 -3.70 -8.83
CA TYR A 31 -7.51 -2.40 -8.20
C TYR A 31 -6.12 -2.35 -7.59
N ASN A 32 -5.40 -1.26 -7.84
CA ASN A 32 -4.10 -0.99 -7.23
C ASN A 32 -4.18 0.28 -6.34
N PRO A 33 -4.43 0.16 -5.02
CA PRO A 33 -4.47 1.32 -4.13
C PRO A 33 -3.11 2.03 -4.00
N LEU A 34 -2.00 1.38 -4.35
CA LEU A 34 -0.69 2.04 -4.40
C LEU A 34 -0.56 3.00 -5.60
N GLU A 35 -1.53 3.02 -6.51
CA GLU A 35 -1.65 4.00 -7.58
C GLU A 35 -2.66 5.09 -7.22
N TYR A 36 -3.94 4.75 -7.08
CA TYR A 36 -4.98 5.77 -6.91
C TYR A 36 -5.06 6.39 -5.50
N ALA A 37 -4.61 5.68 -4.46
CA ALA A 37 -4.63 6.16 -3.07
C ALA A 37 -3.22 6.55 -2.57
N TRP A 38 -2.28 6.79 -3.49
CA TRP A 38 -0.87 7.01 -3.18
C TRP A 38 -0.63 8.13 -2.16
N ALA A 39 -1.34 9.26 -2.27
CA ALA A 39 -1.15 10.40 -1.38
C ALA A 39 -1.37 10.05 0.11
N ALA A 40 -2.35 9.18 0.41
CA ALA A 40 -2.57 8.71 1.77
C ALA A 40 -1.54 7.65 2.18
N HIS A 41 -1.16 6.77 1.26
CA HIS A 41 -0.12 5.76 1.51
C HIS A 41 1.25 6.39 1.82
N GLU A 42 1.64 7.44 1.08
CA GLU A 42 2.87 8.19 1.31
C GLU A 42 2.87 8.88 2.68
N GLN A 43 1.74 9.47 3.07
CA GLN A 43 1.58 10.03 4.42
C GLN A 43 1.74 8.96 5.49
N TYR A 44 1.17 7.77 5.32
CA TYR A 44 1.37 6.65 6.23
C TYR A 44 2.85 6.24 6.32
N ILE A 45 3.55 6.08 5.18
CA ILE A 45 4.98 5.73 5.18
C ILE A 45 5.80 6.81 5.90
N SER A 46 5.57 8.09 5.62
CA SER A 46 6.33 9.19 6.25
C SER A 46 6.20 9.19 7.77
N ARG A 47 5.01 8.86 8.31
CA ARG A 47 4.72 8.82 9.75
C ARG A 47 5.23 7.53 10.41
N ALA A 48 5.01 6.38 9.77
CA ALA A 48 5.26 5.07 10.38
C ALA A 48 6.70 4.57 10.18
N ALA A 49 7.35 4.93 9.06
CA ALA A 49 8.66 4.42 8.65
C ALA A 49 9.84 5.34 9.03
N SER A 50 9.76 6.03 10.17
CA SER A 50 10.80 6.95 10.65
C SER A 50 12.11 6.27 11.08
N GLY A 51 12.16 4.94 11.17
CA GLY A 51 13.35 4.18 11.57
C GLY A 51 13.17 2.66 11.44
N LYS A 52 14.23 1.91 11.76
CA LYS A 52 14.18 0.43 11.74
C LYS A 52 13.16 -0.09 12.76
N LYS A 53 12.42 -1.14 12.40
CA LYS A 53 11.47 -1.84 13.27
C LYS A 53 11.96 -3.26 13.50
N LYS A 54 11.71 -3.81 14.71
CA LYS A 54 12.04 -5.21 15.05
C LYS A 54 10.97 -6.19 14.57
N VAL A 55 9.75 -5.71 14.38
CA VAL A 55 8.56 -6.50 14.05
C VAL A 55 7.88 -5.86 12.85
N VAL A 56 7.39 -6.70 11.93
CA VAL A 56 6.57 -6.31 10.78
C VAL A 56 5.29 -7.11 10.84
N PHE A 57 4.15 -6.42 10.92
CA PHE A 57 2.85 -7.04 10.69
C PHE A 57 2.60 -7.12 9.19
N LEU A 58 2.20 -8.28 8.70
CA LEU A 58 2.00 -8.54 7.28
C LEU A 58 0.61 -9.17 7.06
N GLY A 59 -0.25 -8.46 6.34
CA GLY A 59 -1.52 -8.98 5.84
C GLY A 59 -1.35 -9.67 4.47
N MET A 60 -2.45 -10.18 3.91
CA MET A 60 -2.46 -10.77 2.56
C MET A 60 -2.54 -9.70 1.47
N ASN A 61 -3.63 -8.94 1.44
CA ASN A 61 -3.95 -7.97 0.38
C ASN A 61 -4.99 -6.94 0.87
N PRO A 62 -5.22 -5.84 0.13
CA PRO A 62 -6.24 -4.85 0.48
C PRO A 62 -7.65 -5.46 0.55
N GLY A 63 -8.36 -5.19 1.65
CA GLY A 63 -9.81 -5.43 1.76
C GLY A 63 -10.61 -4.27 1.14
N PRO A 64 -11.85 -4.52 0.65
CA PRO A 64 -12.62 -3.53 -0.12
C PRO A 64 -13.03 -2.30 0.68
N PHE A 65 -13.18 -2.41 2.00
CA PHE A 65 -13.62 -1.33 2.89
C PHE A 65 -12.50 -0.80 3.81
N GLY A 66 -11.26 -1.21 3.57
CA GLY A 66 -10.09 -0.77 4.33
C GLY A 66 -9.09 -0.08 3.39
N MET A 67 -7.94 -0.72 3.20
CA MET A 67 -6.85 -0.19 2.38
C MET A 67 -7.26 0.17 0.95
N ALA A 68 -8.25 -0.49 0.35
CA ALA A 68 -8.76 -0.12 -0.97
C ALA A 68 -9.47 1.26 -0.99
N GLN A 69 -9.90 1.78 0.16
CA GLN A 69 -10.48 3.12 0.26
C GLN A 69 -9.44 4.14 0.75
N THR A 70 -8.56 3.71 1.65
CA THR A 70 -7.73 4.62 2.45
C THR A 70 -6.25 4.64 2.06
N GLY A 71 -5.78 3.67 1.30
CA GLY A 71 -4.35 3.48 1.02
C GLY A 71 -3.52 3.02 2.23
N VAL A 72 -4.11 2.81 3.41
CA VAL A 72 -3.40 2.40 4.63
C VAL A 72 -3.62 0.89 4.91
N PRO A 73 -2.58 0.10 5.21
CA PRO A 73 -2.74 -1.31 5.59
C PRO A 73 -3.67 -1.46 6.80
N PHE A 74 -4.64 -2.38 6.73
CA PHE A 74 -5.70 -2.53 7.74
C PHE A 74 -6.48 -1.23 8.04
N GLY A 75 -6.51 -0.30 7.09
CA GLY A 75 -7.02 1.05 7.31
C GLY A 75 -8.54 1.17 7.28
N GLU A 76 -9.21 0.70 8.32
CA GLU A 76 -10.59 1.10 8.64
C GLU A 76 -10.65 2.63 8.79
N ILE A 77 -11.68 3.24 8.22
CA ILE A 77 -11.74 4.69 7.97
C ILE A 77 -11.64 5.50 9.28
N ALA A 78 -12.38 5.13 10.33
CA ALA A 78 -12.36 5.86 11.59
C ALA A 78 -10.97 5.80 12.27
N ALA A 79 -10.24 4.70 12.09
CA ALA A 79 -8.90 4.53 12.65
C ALA A 79 -7.78 5.28 11.91
N VAL A 80 -7.99 5.67 10.65
CA VAL A 80 -6.92 6.24 9.79
C VAL A 80 -7.19 7.64 9.26
N ARG A 81 -8.30 8.26 9.67
CA ARG A 81 -8.63 9.66 9.35
C ARG A 81 -7.72 10.65 10.08
#